data_AF-R5CGC2-F1
#
_entry.id   AF-R5CGC2-F1
#
_cell.length_a   1.000
_cell.length_b   1.000
_cell.length_c   1.000
_cell.angle_alpha   90.00
_cell.angle_beta   90.00
_cell.angle_gamma   90.00
#
_symmetry.space_group_name_H-M   'P 1'
#
loop_
_entity.id
_entity.type
_entity.pdbx_description
1 polymer ?
#
loop_
_entity_poly.entity_id
_entity_poly.type
_entity_poly.pdbx_seq_one_letter_code
_entity_poly.pdbx_strand_id
1 'polypeptide(L)'
;MMSRGFFNELMKDIHDMSMLIIFSRSHPVFKLKEDERRHVVNYFNLIKEKVDDEGNMFRKDVARHLIAAMICELGNAINRILAGKENIRHTRGESIFTDFIRLVGDNYKRERRVSWYSEQMCISPKYLSETVKNISGRAPNEWIDNYVTLELRSLLRNTTKSVKEIANEMNFQNQSFLGKYFKEHVGISPVAYRKNPANA
;
A
#
# COMPACT_ATOMS: atom_id res chain seq x y z
N MET A 1 4.23 5.36 17.64
CA MET A 1 4.39 5.50 16.16
C MET A 1 4.29 4.11 15.54
N MET A 2 3.42 3.90 14.55
CA MET A 2 3.33 2.62 13.83
C MET A 2 4.66 2.31 13.14
N SER A 3 5.13 1.05 13.20
CA SER A 3 6.37 0.69 12.53
C SER A 3 6.18 0.74 11.01
N ARG A 4 7.22 1.11 10.25
CA ARG A 4 7.16 1.10 8.77
C ARG A 4 6.83 -0.30 8.23
N GLY A 5 7.21 -1.37 8.92
CA GLY A 5 6.85 -2.74 8.55
C GLY A 5 5.34 -3.00 8.67
N PHE A 6 4.75 -2.57 9.80
CA PHE A 6 3.32 -2.69 10.06
C PHE A 6 2.48 -1.89 9.05
N PHE A 7 2.87 -0.65 8.77
CA PHE A 7 2.21 0.18 7.77
C PHE A 7 2.25 -0.46 6.38
N ASN A 8 3.40 -1.02 5.98
CA ASN A 8 3.52 -1.66 4.67
C ASN A 8 2.68 -2.94 4.56
N GLU A 9 2.56 -3.75 5.61
CA GLU A 9 1.66 -4.91 5.57
C GLU A 9 0.18 -4.49 5.54
N LEU A 10 -0.19 -3.45 6.28
CA LEU A 10 -1.54 -2.87 6.23
C LEU A 10 -1.92 -2.36 4.82
N MET A 11 -0.95 -1.77 4.13
CA MET A 11 -1.09 -1.22 2.77
C MET A 11 -1.23 -2.31 1.70
N LYS A 12 -0.95 -3.58 2.03
CA LYS A 12 -1.10 -4.72 1.12
C LYS A 12 -2.55 -5.11 0.91
N ASP A 13 -3.35 -4.96 1.96
CA ASP A 13 -4.75 -5.41 2.01
C ASP A 13 -5.74 -4.33 1.53
N ILE A 14 -5.28 -3.08 1.39
CA ILE A 14 -6.14 -1.96 0.97
C ILE A 14 -5.98 -1.77 -0.54
N HIS A 15 -6.90 -2.36 -1.28
CA HIS A 15 -6.89 -2.35 -2.75
C HIS A 15 -7.15 -0.96 -3.38
N ASP A 16 -7.64 0.02 -2.59
CA ASP A 16 -8.06 1.35 -3.05
C ASP A 16 -7.42 2.52 -2.27
N MET A 17 -6.10 2.48 -2.08
CA MET A 17 -5.36 3.60 -1.47
C MET A 17 -5.47 4.89 -2.30
N SER A 18 -5.67 4.79 -3.61
CA SER A 18 -5.89 5.93 -4.50
C SER A 18 -7.11 6.75 -4.06
N MET A 19 -8.23 6.09 -3.75
CA MET A 19 -9.44 6.77 -3.30
C MET A 19 -9.24 7.50 -1.96
N LEU A 20 -8.54 6.89 -0.99
CA LEU A 20 -8.25 7.53 0.29
C LEU A 20 -7.36 8.77 0.12
N ILE A 21 -6.36 8.70 -0.77
CA ILE A 21 -5.45 9.82 -1.05
C ILE A 21 -6.18 10.96 -1.78
N ILE A 22 -7.01 10.62 -2.77
CA ILE A 22 -7.81 11.60 -3.52
C ILE A 22 -8.84 12.27 -2.60
N PHE A 23 -9.55 11.47 -1.80
CA PHE A 23 -10.58 11.96 -0.90
C PHE A 23 -10.01 12.83 0.21
N SER A 24 -8.94 12.40 0.89
CA SER A 24 -8.32 13.18 1.96
C SER A 24 -7.82 14.55 1.50
N ARG A 25 -7.34 14.65 0.25
CA ARG A 25 -6.92 15.93 -0.35
C ARG A 25 -8.08 16.87 -0.65
N SER A 26 -9.17 16.34 -1.20
CA SER A 26 -10.34 17.14 -1.60
C SER A 26 -11.27 17.44 -0.44
N HIS A 27 -11.27 16.61 0.60
CA HIS A 27 -12.18 16.65 1.74
C HIS A 27 -11.43 16.37 3.05
N PRO A 28 -10.54 17.29 3.51
CA PRO A 28 -9.74 17.08 4.72
C PRO A 28 -10.59 16.97 6.00
N VAL A 29 -11.81 17.51 5.97
CA VAL A 29 -12.83 17.34 7.01
C VAL A 29 -14.12 16.91 6.34
N PHE A 30 -14.73 15.83 6.85
CA PHE A 30 -15.99 15.31 6.36
C PHE A 30 -16.84 14.78 7.53
N LYS A 31 -18.16 14.78 7.34
CA LYS A 31 -19.11 14.39 8.38
C LYS A 31 -19.47 12.90 8.23
N LEU A 32 -19.22 12.13 9.26
CA LEU A 32 -19.74 10.77 9.41
C LEU A 32 -21.17 10.81 9.94
N LYS A 33 -21.99 9.82 9.58
CA LYS A 33 -23.27 9.58 10.26
C LYS A 33 -23.01 9.04 11.67
N GLU A 34 -24.00 9.12 12.55
CA GLU A 34 -23.85 8.70 13.94
C GLU A 34 -23.55 7.20 14.10
N ASP A 35 -24.07 6.35 13.20
CA ASP A 35 -23.75 4.93 13.12
C ASP A 35 -22.29 4.69 12.70
N GLU A 36 -21.83 5.34 11.63
CA GLU A 36 -20.44 5.24 11.16
C GLU A 36 -19.44 5.75 12.20
N ARG A 37 -19.74 6.89 12.83
CA ARG A 37 -18.92 7.45 13.90
C ARG A 37 -18.81 6.45 15.05
N ARG A 38 -19.93 5.83 15.43
CA ARG A 38 -19.96 4.81 16.49
C ARG A 38 -19.11 3.59 16.10
N HIS A 39 -19.22 3.11 14.86
CA HIS A 39 -18.39 2.00 14.38
C HIS A 39 -16.90 2.34 14.42
N VAL A 40 -16.49 3.51 13.91
CA VAL A 40 -15.08 3.94 13.94
C VAL A 40 -14.56 4.04 15.37
N VAL A 41 -15.35 4.59 16.31
CA VAL A 41 -14.98 4.63 17.74
C VAL A 41 -14.86 3.22 18.33
N ASN A 42 -15.77 2.31 17.99
CA ASN A 42 -15.72 0.92 18.46
C ASN A 42 -14.47 0.19 17.93
N TYR A 43 -14.14 0.35 16.64
CA TYR A 43 -12.90 -0.18 16.07
C TYR A 43 -11.69 0.38 16.79
N PHE A 44 -11.64 1.69 17.01
CA PHE A 44 -10.53 2.33 17.71
C PHE A 44 -10.34 1.78 19.13
N ASN A 45 -11.43 1.65 19.89
CA ASN A 45 -11.38 1.10 21.24
C ASN A 45 -10.94 -0.36 21.25
N LEU A 46 -11.44 -1.18 20.32
CA LEU A 46 -11.07 -2.58 20.20
C LEU A 46 -9.60 -2.74 19.78
N ILE A 47 -9.12 -1.92 18.84
CA ILE A 47 -7.70 -1.89 18.45
C ILE A 47 -6.84 -1.55 19.67
N LYS A 48 -7.23 -0.52 20.44
CA LYS A 48 -6.50 -0.11 21.65
C LYS A 48 -6.43 -1.24 22.67
N GLU A 49 -7.58 -1.86 22.98
CA GLU A 49 -7.66 -3.00 23.89
C GLU A 49 -6.73 -4.16 23.46
N LYS A 50 -6.73 -4.51 22.16
CA LYS A 50 -5.89 -5.59 21.65
C LYS A 50 -4.41 -5.24 21.60
N VAL A 51 -4.05 -3.97 21.41
CA VAL A 51 -2.66 -3.53 21.46
C VAL A 51 -2.12 -3.57 22.90
N ASP A 52 -2.95 -3.20 23.87
CA ASP A 52 -2.61 -3.16 25.31
C ASP A 52 -2.58 -4.56 25.95
N ASP A 53 -3.17 -5.58 25.32
CA ASP A 53 -3.12 -6.98 25.75
C ASP A 53 -1.76 -7.63 25.47
N GLU A 54 -0.81 -7.45 26.40
CA GLU A 54 0.55 -8.00 26.28
C GLU A 54 0.62 -9.54 26.37
N GLY A 55 -0.43 -10.19 26.89
CA GLY A 55 -0.50 -11.65 27.04
C GLY A 55 -0.89 -12.37 25.74
N ASN A 56 -1.43 -11.65 24.76
CA ASN A 56 -1.90 -12.23 23.51
C ASN A 56 -0.79 -12.33 22.46
N MET A 57 -0.41 -13.56 22.12
CA MET A 57 0.63 -13.85 21.12
C MET A 57 0.32 -13.28 19.73
N PHE A 58 -0.96 -13.10 19.39
CA PHE A 58 -1.42 -12.61 18.08
C PHE A 58 -1.85 -11.14 18.10
N ARG A 59 -1.55 -10.38 19.17
CA ARG A 59 -2.03 -9.00 19.31
C ARG A 59 -1.75 -8.10 18.10
N LYS A 60 -0.56 -8.25 17.49
CA LYS A 60 -0.15 -7.45 16.32
C LYS A 60 -0.97 -7.80 15.08
N ASP A 61 -1.21 -9.09 14.85
CA ASP A 61 -2.01 -9.56 13.73
C ASP A 61 -3.48 -9.16 13.92
N VAL A 62 -4.04 -9.34 15.12
CA VAL A 62 -5.41 -8.89 15.43
C VAL A 62 -5.56 -7.40 15.20
N ALA A 63 -4.64 -6.58 15.73
CA ALA A 63 -4.65 -5.14 15.52
C ALA A 63 -4.55 -4.77 14.02
N ARG A 64 -3.73 -5.49 13.23
CA ARG A 64 -3.62 -5.28 11.78
C ARG A 64 -4.95 -5.50 11.07
N HIS A 65 -5.59 -6.64 11.31
CA HIS A 65 -6.88 -6.96 10.67
C HIS A 65 -7.99 -5.99 11.08
N LEU A 66 -8.00 -5.55 12.35
CA LEU A 66 -8.96 -4.55 12.82
C LEU A 66 -8.73 -3.18 12.17
N ILE A 67 -7.48 -2.75 12.00
CA ILE A 67 -7.17 -1.49 11.31
C ILE A 67 -7.56 -1.60 9.82
N ALA A 68 -7.26 -2.71 9.16
CA ALA A 68 -7.67 -2.93 7.77
C ALA A 68 -9.19 -2.87 7.61
N ALA A 69 -9.93 -3.57 8.49
CA ALA A 69 -11.40 -3.52 8.51
C ALA A 69 -11.93 -2.10 8.75
N MET A 70 -11.35 -1.36 9.69
CA MET A 70 -11.70 0.04 9.95
C MET A 70 -11.46 0.93 8.72
N ILE A 71 -10.37 0.71 7.98
CA ILE A 71 -10.09 1.46 6.74
C ILE A 71 -11.10 1.12 5.65
N CYS A 72 -11.49 -0.14 5.50
CA CYS A 72 -12.54 -0.53 4.56
C CYS A 72 -13.89 0.12 4.90
N GLU A 73 -14.27 0.16 6.19
CA GLU A 73 -15.47 0.86 6.67
C GLU A 73 -15.42 2.36 6.37
N LEU A 74 -14.26 3.00 6.59
CA LEU A 74 -14.05 4.38 6.19
C LEU A 74 -14.16 4.56 4.66
N GLY A 75 -13.65 3.59 3.89
CA GLY A 75 -13.82 3.53 2.43
C GLY A 75 -15.29 3.53 2.02
N ASN A 76 -16.14 2.77 2.71
CA ASN A 76 -17.60 2.75 2.47
C ASN A 76 -18.23 4.12 2.79
N ALA A 77 -17.85 4.76 3.90
CA ALA A 77 -18.32 6.09 4.25
C ALA A 77 -17.90 7.14 3.21
N ILE A 78 -16.67 7.05 2.71
CA ILE A 78 -16.12 7.88 1.63
C ILE A 78 -16.92 7.66 0.35
N ASN A 79 -17.11 6.42 -0.08
CA ASN A 79 -17.88 6.07 -1.27
C ASN A 79 -19.31 6.62 -1.19
N ARG A 80 -19.95 6.57 -0.03
CA ARG A 80 -21.28 7.18 0.16
C ARG A 80 -21.24 8.70 0.05
N ILE A 81 -20.26 9.37 0.67
CA ILE A 81 -20.10 10.82 0.57
C ILE A 81 -19.86 11.24 -0.89
N LEU A 82 -19.14 10.40 -1.63
CA LEU A 82 -18.91 10.61 -3.05
C LEU A 82 -20.18 10.35 -3.86
N ALA A 83 -20.88 9.23 -3.64
CA ALA A 83 -22.11 8.87 -4.35
C ALA A 83 -23.27 9.84 -4.09
N GLY A 84 -23.34 10.47 -2.91
CA GLY A 84 -24.35 11.49 -2.58
C GLY A 84 -24.15 12.84 -3.28
N LYS A 85 -23.02 13.04 -3.97
CA LYS A 85 -22.78 14.19 -4.84
C LYS A 85 -22.73 13.66 -6.28
N GLU A 86 -23.83 13.80 -7.02
CA GLU A 86 -23.97 13.29 -8.41
C GLU A 86 -22.92 13.79 -9.44
N ASN A 87 -21.93 14.58 -9.03
CA ASN A 87 -20.89 15.14 -9.90
C ASN A 87 -19.54 15.31 -9.20
N ILE A 88 -18.99 14.29 -8.53
CA ILE A 88 -17.53 14.27 -8.34
C ILE A 88 -16.92 13.82 -9.65
N ARG A 89 -16.73 14.78 -10.56
CA ARG A 89 -15.83 14.60 -11.69
C ARG A 89 -14.44 14.48 -11.09
N HIS A 90 -13.94 13.25 -11.03
CA HIS A 90 -12.52 13.03 -10.81
C HIS A 90 -11.76 13.88 -11.82
N THR A 91 -10.81 14.68 -11.33
CA THR A 91 -9.96 15.43 -12.25
C THR A 91 -9.24 14.44 -13.15
N ARG A 92 -8.87 14.86 -14.37
CA ARG A 92 -8.08 13.99 -15.26
C ARG A 92 -6.84 13.44 -14.55
N GLY A 93 -6.21 14.23 -13.69
CA GLY A 93 -5.10 13.79 -12.87
C GLY A 93 -5.47 12.66 -11.91
N GLU A 94 -6.58 12.78 -11.19
CA GLU A 94 -7.05 11.76 -10.24
C GLU A 94 -7.36 10.43 -10.93
N SER A 95 -7.96 10.47 -12.12
CA SER A 95 -8.15 9.28 -12.96
C SER A 95 -6.80 8.66 -13.34
N ILE A 96 -5.84 9.48 -13.83
CA ILE A 96 -4.49 9.01 -14.15
C ILE A 96 -3.83 8.37 -12.94
N PHE A 97 -3.92 8.97 -11.76
CA PHE A 97 -3.33 8.39 -10.55
C PHE A 97 -3.99 7.05 -10.17
N THR A 98 -5.31 6.96 -10.27
CA THR A 98 -6.06 5.73 -9.99
C THR A 98 -5.68 4.61 -10.96
N ASP A 99 -5.66 4.91 -12.26
CA ASP A 99 -5.25 3.96 -13.30
C ASP A 99 -3.80 3.52 -13.14
N PHE A 100 -2.90 4.46 -12.79
CA PHE A 100 -1.50 4.16 -12.52
C PHE A 100 -1.35 3.20 -11.34
N ILE A 101 -2.00 3.46 -10.20
CA ILE A 101 -1.92 2.59 -9.02
C ILE A 101 -2.47 1.20 -9.31
N ARG A 102 -3.58 1.10 -10.05
CA ARG A 102 -4.12 -0.19 -10.51
C ARG A 102 -3.10 -0.94 -11.37
N LEU A 103 -2.55 -0.29 -12.39
CA LEU A 103 -1.53 -0.90 -13.27
C LEU A 103 -0.30 -1.35 -12.48
N VAL A 104 0.16 -0.57 -11.49
CA VAL A 104 1.26 -0.96 -10.60
C VAL A 104 0.87 -2.21 -9.83
N GLY A 105 -0.28 -2.24 -9.17
CA GLY A 105 -0.78 -3.40 -8.42
C GLY A 105 -0.83 -4.69 -9.25
N ASP A 106 -1.22 -4.58 -10.51
CA ASP A 106 -1.33 -5.73 -11.42
C ASP A 106 0.03 -6.19 -11.99
N ASN A 107 1.01 -5.29 -12.12
CA ASN A 107 2.20 -5.53 -12.94
C ASN A 107 3.55 -5.40 -12.21
N TYR A 108 3.61 -4.91 -10.97
CA TYR A 108 4.87 -4.59 -10.26
C TYR A 108 5.86 -5.77 -10.18
N LYS A 109 5.37 -7.02 -10.25
CA LYS A 109 6.24 -8.21 -10.27
C LYS A 109 7.07 -8.27 -11.55
N ARG A 110 6.51 -7.88 -12.68
CA ARG A 110 7.13 -7.98 -14.00
C ARG A 110 7.75 -6.66 -14.44
N GLU A 111 7.02 -5.57 -14.23
CA GLU A 111 7.35 -4.24 -14.75
C GLU A 111 7.73 -3.30 -13.62
N ARG A 112 8.85 -2.59 -13.82
CA ARG A 112 9.40 -1.66 -12.82
C ARG A 112 9.77 -0.29 -13.40
N ARG A 113 9.57 -0.11 -14.71
CA ARG A 113 9.98 1.11 -15.42
C ARG A 113 8.77 2.03 -15.53
N VAL A 114 8.90 3.26 -15.03
CA VAL A 114 7.85 4.30 -15.15
C VAL A 114 7.42 4.50 -16.60
N SER A 115 8.35 4.39 -17.55
CA SER A 115 8.06 4.52 -18.99
C SER A 115 7.03 3.49 -19.47
N TRP A 116 7.13 2.23 -19.02
CA TRP A 116 6.19 1.18 -19.38
C TRP A 116 4.76 1.55 -18.97
N TYR A 117 4.59 2.05 -17.75
CA TYR A 117 3.27 2.49 -17.26
C TYR A 117 2.72 3.68 -18.06
N SER A 118 3.57 4.66 -18.41
CA SER A 118 3.13 5.79 -19.23
C SER A 118 2.74 5.36 -20.65
N GLU A 119 3.43 4.36 -21.22
CA GLU A 119 3.09 3.77 -22.51
C GLU A 119 1.72 3.06 -22.46
N GLN A 120 1.45 2.26 -21.42
CA GLN A 120 0.15 1.60 -21.25
C GLN A 120 -1.01 2.62 -21.10
N MET A 121 -0.71 3.79 -20.57
CA MET A 121 -1.67 4.87 -20.35
C MET A 121 -1.72 5.88 -21.50
N CYS A 122 -0.97 5.65 -22.59
CA CYS A 122 -0.88 6.54 -23.75
C CYS A 122 -0.54 8.00 -23.39
N ILE A 123 0.38 8.20 -22.44
CA ILE A 123 0.85 9.52 -21.99
C ILE A 123 2.38 9.58 -21.94
N SER A 124 2.95 10.78 -21.88
CA SER A 124 4.40 10.91 -21.74
C SER A 124 4.86 10.53 -20.31
N PRO A 125 6.08 9.96 -20.15
CA PRO A 125 6.64 9.67 -18.83
C PRO A 125 6.73 10.90 -17.92
N LYS A 126 7.03 12.07 -18.52
CA LYS A 126 7.08 13.35 -17.82
C LYS A 126 5.70 13.73 -17.27
N TYR A 127 4.66 13.64 -18.10
CA TYR A 127 3.30 13.98 -17.67
C TYR A 127 2.77 13.04 -16.59
N LEU A 128 3.02 11.73 -16.71
CA LEU A 128 2.71 10.76 -15.65
C LEU A 128 3.42 11.14 -14.35
N SER A 129 4.72 11.44 -14.41
CA SER A 129 5.53 11.76 -13.24
C SER A 129 5.06 13.02 -12.52
N GLU A 130 4.79 14.08 -13.26
CA GLU A 130 4.25 15.33 -12.71
C GLU A 130 2.86 15.11 -12.11
N THR A 131 1.97 14.40 -12.81
CA THR A 131 0.60 14.15 -12.35
C THR A 131 0.56 13.33 -11.07
N VAL A 132 1.26 12.19 -11.03
CA VAL A 132 1.31 11.32 -9.85
C VAL A 132 1.94 12.04 -8.67
N LYS A 133 3.03 12.80 -8.88
CA LYS A 133 3.66 13.58 -7.82
C LYS A 133 2.74 14.69 -7.30
N ASN A 134 2.05 15.39 -8.19
CA ASN A 134 1.12 16.45 -7.83
C ASN A 134 -0.06 15.96 -6.99
N ILE A 135 -0.50 14.71 -7.18
CA ILE A 135 -1.66 14.12 -6.47
C ILE A 135 -1.24 13.36 -5.22
N SER A 136 -0.17 12.59 -5.29
CA SER A 136 0.23 11.71 -4.19
C SER A 136 1.32 12.28 -3.29
N GLY A 137 2.01 13.33 -3.73
CA GLY A 137 3.22 13.85 -3.08
C GLY A 137 4.46 12.98 -3.28
N ARG A 138 4.36 11.87 -4.04
CA ARG A 138 5.44 10.91 -4.29
C ARG A 138 5.64 10.69 -5.79
N ALA A 139 6.87 10.44 -6.19
CA ALA A 139 7.17 10.11 -7.58
C ALA A 139 6.67 8.70 -7.96
N PRO A 140 6.35 8.43 -9.23
CA PRO A 140 5.86 7.12 -9.67
C PRO A 140 6.80 5.95 -9.34
N ASN A 141 8.12 6.15 -9.42
CA ASN A 141 9.09 5.12 -9.07
C ASN A 141 8.98 4.73 -7.60
N GLU A 142 8.78 5.69 -6.69
CA GLU A 142 8.60 5.40 -5.27
C GLU A 142 7.36 4.52 -5.03
N TRP A 143 6.29 4.70 -5.81
CA TRP A 143 5.12 3.81 -5.75
C TRP A 143 5.49 2.39 -6.18
N ILE A 144 6.09 2.23 -7.36
CA ILE A 144 6.53 0.94 -7.89
C ILE A 144 7.45 0.23 -6.89
N ASP A 145 8.47 0.94 -6.38
CA ASP A 145 9.47 0.39 -5.48
C ASP A 145 8.86 -0.05 -4.15
N ASN A 146 7.86 0.69 -3.65
CA ASN A 146 7.12 0.30 -2.46
C ASN A 146 6.34 -1.01 -2.69
N TYR A 147 5.61 -1.16 -3.80
CA TYR A 147 4.89 -2.40 -4.11
C TYR A 147 5.83 -3.61 -4.21
N VAL A 148 6.93 -3.46 -4.97
CA VAL A 148 7.93 -4.53 -5.12
C VAL A 148 8.55 -4.91 -3.78
N THR A 149 8.98 -3.91 -3.01
CA THR A 149 9.66 -4.13 -1.73
C THR A 149 8.74 -4.79 -0.70
N LEU A 150 7.47 -4.39 -0.68
CA LEU A 150 6.46 -4.89 0.24
C LEU A 150 6.13 -6.37 -0.05
N GLU A 151 6.00 -6.74 -1.32
CA GLU A 151 5.87 -8.14 -1.72
C GLU A 151 7.13 -8.94 -1.39
N LEU A 152 8.33 -8.41 -1.66
CA LEU A 152 9.58 -9.08 -1.31
C LEU A 152 9.69 -9.35 0.19
N ARG A 153 9.32 -8.37 1.04
CA ARG A 153 9.28 -8.55 2.50
C ARG A 153 8.31 -9.66 2.89
N SER A 154 7.12 -9.68 2.29
CA SER A 154 6.11 -10.70 2.53
C SER A 154 6.60 -12.10 2.14
N LEU A 155 7.20 -12.26 0.95
CA LEU A 155 7.73 -13.54 0.49
C LEU A 155 8.91 -14.02 1.36
N LEU A 156 9.76 -13.09 1.81
CA LEU A 156 10.89 -13.42 2.66
C LEU A 156 10.48 -13.88 4.06
N ARG A 157 9.37 -13.35 4.59
CA ARG A 157 8.81 -13.68 5.92
C ARG A 157 7.91 -14.91 5.90
N ASN A 158 6.97 -14.93 4.97
CA ASN A 158 5.83 -15.85 5.04
C ASN A 158 6.03 -17.12 4.20
N THR A 159 7.20 -17.29 3.58
CA THR A 159 7.48 -18.47 2.75
C THR A 159 8.87 -19.03 3.01
N THR A 160 9.02 -20.33 2.75
CA THR A 160 10.30 -21.04 2.79
C THR A 160 11.09 -20.96 1.49
N LYS A 161 10.57 -20.25 0.46
CA LYS A 161 11.22 -20.12 -0.85
C LYS A 161 12.63 -19.56 -0.72
N SER A 162 13.57 -20.12 -1.45
CA SER A 162 14.93 -19.59 -1.57
C SER A 162 14.93 -18.21 -2.22
N VAL A 163 15.99 -17.42 -1.99
CA VAL A 163 16.14 -16.10 -2.63
C VAL A 163 16.15 -16.22 -4.16
N LYS A 164 16.64 -17.35 -4.70
CA LYS A 164 16.60 -17.67 -6.13
C LYS A 164 15.18 -17.88 -6.64
N GLU A 165 14.35 -18.64 -5.93
CA GLU A 165 12.94 -18.85 -6.30
C GLU A 165 12.15 -17.54 -6.22
N ILE A 166 12.38 -16.73 -5.18
CA ILE A 166 11.74 -15.41 -5.05
C ILE A 166 12.20 -14.49 -6.20
N ALA A 167 13.47 -14.53 -6.60
CA ALA A 167 13.95 -13.77 -7.74
C ALA A 167 13.21 -14.13 -9.03
N ASN A 168 13.01 -15.43 -9.28
CA ASN A 168 12.28 -15.90 -10.44
C ASN A 168 10.80 -15.48 -10.40
N GLU A 169 10.12 -15.66 -9.25
CA GLU A 169 8.72 -15.27 -9.07
C GLU A 169 8.49 -13.77 -9.25
N MET A 170 9.44 -12.97 -8.77
CA MET A 170 9.44 -11.53 -8.90
C MET A 170 10.12 -11.06 -10.20
N ASN A 171 10.33 -11.94 -11.18
CA ASN A 171 10.87 -11.60 -12.50
C ASN A 171 12.18 -10.78 -12.46
N PHE A 172 13.06 -11.04 -11.49
CA PHE A 172 14.43 -10.53 -11.47
C PHE A 172 15.34 -11.45 -12.29
N GLN A 173 16.32 -10.87 -12.99
CA GLN A 173 17.26 -11.63 -13.82
C GLN A 173 18.01 -12.73 -13.04
N ASN A 174 18.35 -12.45 -11.78
CA ASN A 174 18.90 -13.44 -10.85
C ASN A 174 18.80 -12.95 -9.40
N GLN A 175 19.18 -13.82 -8.46
CA GLN A 175 19.20 -13.52 -7.02
C GLN A 175 20.11 -12.33 -6.65
N SER A 176 21.17 -12.05 -7.41
CA SER A 176 22.08 -10.93 -7.15
C SER A 176 21.43 -9.59 -7.47
N PHE A 177 20.69 -9.50 -8.58
CA PHE A 177 19.90 -8.30 -8.91
C PHE A 177 18.80 -8.05 -7.88
N LEU A 178 18.07 -9.09 -7.47
CA LEU A 178 17.10 -8.97 -6.37
C LEU A 178 17.80 -8.52 -5.08
N GLY A 179 18.94 -9.12 -4.73
CA GLY A 179 19.69 -8.79 -3.53
C GLY A 179 20.14 -7.33 -3.48
N LYS A 180 20.64 -6.81 -4.61
CA LYS A 180 21.01 -5.40 -4.77
C LYS A 180 19.79 -4.50 -4.62
N TYR A 181 18.73 -4.79 -5.37
CA TYR A 181 17.49 -4.02 -5.35
C TYR A 181 16.89 -3.96 -3.92
N PHE A 182 16.78 -5.10 -3.25
CA PHE A 182 16.23 -5.16 -1.89
C PHE A 182 17.12 -4.42 -0.88
N LYS A 183 18.45 -4.54 -0.98
CA LYS A 183 19.36 -3.82 -0.09
C LYS A 183 19.29 -2.31 -0.28
N GLU A 184 19.15 -1.84 -1.51
CA GLU A 184 19.00 -0.42 -1.84
C GLU A 184 17.74 0.19 -1.21
N HIS A 185 16.61 -0.54 -1.22
CA HIS A 185 15.33 -0.04 -0.73
C HIS A 185 15.05 -0.35 0.76
N VAL A 186 15.63 -1.43 1.30
CA VAL A 186 15.38 -1.91 2.67
C VAL A 186 16.58 -1.68 3.60
N GLY A 187 17.76 -1.43 3.06
CA GLY A 187 19.01 -1.19 3.80
C GLY A 187 19.80 -2.44 4.19
N ILE A 188 19.18 -3.63 4.11
CA ILE A 188 19.82 -4.92 4.44
C ILE A 188 19.57 -5.97 3.36
N SER A 189 20.40 -7.02 3.33
CA SER A 189 20.25 -8.09 2.32
C SER A 189 19.00 -8.95 2.59
N PRO A 190 18.43 -9.62 1.57
CA PRO A 190 17.29 -10.53 1.74
C PRO A 190 17.54 -11.62 2.79
N VAL A 191 18.76 -12.17 2.79
CA VAL A 191 19.18 -13.23 3.74
C VAL A 191 19.24 -12.68 5.16
N ALA A 192 19.82 -11.49 5.35
CA ALA A 192 19.87 -10.85 6.66
C ALA A 192 18.47 -10.48 7.15
N TYR A 193 17.59 -10.03 6.26
CA TYR A 193 16.20 -9.71 6.58
C TYR A 193 15.43 -10.93 7.11
N ARG A 194 15.58 -12.09 6.46
CA ARG A 194 14.94 -13.36 6.87
C ARG A 194 15.48 -13.90 8.20
N LYS A 195 16.77 -13.73 8.48
CA LYS A 195 17.39 -14.21 9.72
C LYS A 195 17.06 -13.35 10.95
N ASN A 196 16.46 -12.18 10.78
CA ASN A 196 16.16 -11.29 11.88
C ASN A 196 14.90 -11.74 12.63
N PRO A 197 14.99 -12.18 13.90
CA PRO A 197 13.83 -12.61 14.68
C PRO A 197 12.84 -11.48 14.99
N ALA A 198 13.25 -10.20 14.90
CA ALA A 198 12.34 -9.06 15.01
C ALA A 198 11.46 -8.86 13.76
N ASN A 199 11.77 -9.59 12.67
CA ASN A 199 11.02 -9.60 11.41
C ASN A 199 10.26 -10.92 11.18
N ALA A 200 10.37 -11.88 12.10
CA ALA A 200 9.60 -13.12 12.10
C ALA A 200 8.23 -12.90 12.77
#